data_AF-M0HQL1-F1
#
_entry.id   AF-M0HQL1-F1
#
_cell.length_a   1.000
_cell.length_b   1.000
_cell.length_c   1.000
_cell.angle_alpha   90.00
_cell.angle_beta   90.00
_cell.angle_gamma   90.00
#
_symmetry.space_group_name_H-M   'P 1'
#
loop_
_entity.id
_entity.type
_entity.pdbx_description
1 polymer ?
#
loop_
_entity_poly.entity_id
_entity_poly.type
_entity_poly.pdbx_seq_one_letter_code
_entity_poly.pdbx_strand_id
1 'polypeptide(L)'
;MHPSDDDGRRLEAASGGRPTGLSRRAYLKLMAATGVAAASGAPLSGDNPLNLTHEATVYWSGPEAGKPSSAPAGTWYFATDTNRLFVSTGGRWHWLSISTPALQTERLPGIADRVVSTTDGLESAINDLSSGETIVLAPGTYRTSKWLRIDRDDVTIRGAGPRATLVKPANGANVGGFHVGARRRVNNVRIRGIGFHGNHSRMDDEVKRCHAFLVDDAQTVSIEDCYATKTHPYHEHDAGGSGFCVRESASNVSLVGNRTHDIGDRGIQVAGRDIVVARNQFTDGFDRCISLEVRHPDGRKRFAESVSVVNNLGRDNSDGSLVGASQGPTDEPGPGNVAIVGNVAAGTHRRTVYLGVEARMENVAIVGNVGRQATFDERRSGIYVAGHVSNLTVTGNTLSDYSLHGIELVGNGSGVVCANNTVARPRRAGIVVDVEDAVVTGNRVSRPRRDGIAVESTDVSLLGNAVNNPRAVGIHISEAAKRVSAIGNRIRNASQAVSVDGKECVVAGTVAPDGILAEGPDADQNILFGNLIRSRAVRGQETTVVGGGERHAVTVDGGEAVVAFERRYQRKPTLSVHSDDPILWSADWVRDDGDYVGVGLSVVDSNQTPVSTAATVKVHT
;
A
#
# COMPACT_ATOMS: atom_id res chain seq x y z
N MET A 1 -15.85 10.91 -40.25
CA MET A 1 -16.05 12.20 -39.55
C MET A 1 -15.11 12.22 -38.37
N HIS A 2 -13.96 12.86 -38.53
CA HIS A 2 -12.98 13.10 -37.48
C HIS A 2 -13.44 14.30 -36.64
N PRO A 3 -13.47 14.23 -35.30
CA PRO A 3 -13.33 15.41 -34.49
C PRO A 3 -11.84 15.67 -34.26
N SER A 4 -11.42 16.86 -34.67
CA SER A 4 -10.14 17.48 -34.40
C SER A 4 -10.10 18.03 -32.97
N ASP A 5 -9.25 17.47 -32.12
CA ASP A 5 -8.92 18.05 -30.82
C ASP A 5 -7.80 19.08 -31.00
N ASP A 6 -8.23 20.31 -31.27
CA ASP A 6 -7.47 21.54 -31.08
C ASP A 6 -7.79 22.05 -29.68
N ASP A 7 -6.94 21.72 -28.70
CA ASP A 7 -7.06 22.24 -27.34
C ASP A 7 -5.76 22.92 -26.93
N GLY A 8 -5.68 24.19 -27.32
CA GLY A 8 -4.64 25.12 -26.92
C GLY A 8 -4.65 25.33 -25.41
N ARG A 9 -3.63 24.81 -24.72
CA ARG A 9 -3.27 25.24 -23.37
C ARG A 9 -1.94 25.96 -23.38
N ARG A 10 -2.03 27.26 -23.06
CA ARG A 10 -0.93 28.15 -22.65
C ARG A 10 -0.08 27.46 -21.59
N LEU A 11 1.19 27.20 -21.92
CA LEU A 11 2.25 26.93 -20.95
C LEU A 11 2.68 28.27 -20.34
N GLU A 12 2.29 28.50 -19.09
CA GLU A 12 2.93 29.51 -18.26
C GLU A 12 4.41 29.13 -18.06
N ALA A 13 5.29 30.08 -18.36
CA ALA A 13 6.72 29.94 -18.20
C ALA A 13 7.08 29.85 -16.70
N ALA A 14 7.36 28.63 -16.24
CA ALA A 14 8.05 28.41 -14.98
C ALA A 14 9.54 28.80 -15.15
N SER A 15 9.89 29.92 -14.55
CA SER A 15 11.26 30.44 -14.42
C SER A 15 12.20 29.45 -13.74
N GLY A 16 13.36 29.20 -14.36
CA GLY A 16 14.63 28.98 -13.64
C GLY A 16 14.95 27.59 -13.10
N GLY A 17 14.76 26.52 -13.89
CA GLY A 17 15.36 25.21 -13.58
C GLY A 17 16.84 25.17 -13.98
N ARG A 18 17.76 25.06 -13.00
CA ARG A 18 19.19 24.80 -13.27
C ARG A 18 19.35 23.44 -13.97
N PRO A 19 20.21 23.31 -15.00
CA PRO A 19 20.52 22.01 -15.59
C PRO A 19 21.29 21.16 -14.57
N THR A 20 20.75 19.98 -14.24
CA THR A 20 21.42 18.98 -13.41
C THR A 20 22.41 18.19 -14.26
N GLY A 21 23.57 18.78 -14.53
CA GLY A 21 24.79 18.03 -14.81
C GLY A 21 25.27 17.31 -13.54
N LEU A 22 26.35 16.52 -13.65
CA LEU A 22 27.09 15.97 -12.49
C LEU A 22 27.10 16.99 -11.35
N SER A 23 26.77 16.56 -10.12
CA SER A 23 26.82 17.48 -8.99
C SER A 23 28.21 18.11 -8.95
N ARG A 24 28.30 19.43 -8.74
CA ARG A 24 29.56 20.18 -8.67
C ARG A 24 30.60 19.45 -7.81
N ARG A 25 30.16 18.77 -6.75
CA ARG A 25 30.97 17.91 -5.88
C ARG A 25 31.46 16.61 -6.54
N ALA A 26 30.66 15.96 -7.37
CA ALA A 26 31.05 14.77 -8.14
C ALA A 26 32.06 15.09 -9.25
N TYR A 27 31.87 16.22 -9.94
CA TYR A 27 32.83 16.72 -10.94
C TYR A 27 34.17 17.10 -10.29
N LEU A 28 34.15 17.67 -9.08
CA LEU A 28 35.38 18.02 -8.34
C LEU A 28 36.09 16.81 -7.73
N LYS A 29 35.35 15.80 -7.25
CA LYS A 29 35.94 14.52 -6.87
C LYS A 29 36.58 13.81 -8.07
N LEU A 30 35.99 13.97 -9.27
CA LEU A 30 36.54 13.46 -10.52
C LEU A 30 37.91 14.09 -10.85
N MET A 31 38.04 15.41 -10.67
CA MET A 31 39.30 16.14 -10.90
C MET A 31 40.35 15.87 -9.82
N ALA A 32 39.94 15.63 -8.57
CA ALA A 32 40.85 15.32 -7.46
C ALA A 32 41.35 13.86 -7.48
N ALA A 33 40.53 12.91 -7.94
CA ALA A 33 40.88 11.48 -8.00
C ALA A 33 41.85 11.14 -9.15
N THR A 34 42.00 12.00 -10.16
CA THR A 34 42.89 11.74 -11.31
C THR A 34 44.38 11.94 -11.02
N GLY A 35 44.78 12.22 -9.77
CA GLY A 35 46.19 12.11 -9.34
C GLY A 35 47.18 12.79 -10.29
N VAL A 36 46.89 14.02 -10.71
CA VAL A 36 47.78 14.76 -11.62
C VAL A 36 49.03 15.15 -10.83
N ALA A 37 50.03 14.28 -10.86
CA ALA A 37 51.40 14.69 -10.65
C ALA A 37 51.73 15.72 -11.73
N ALA A 38 52.09 16.94 -11.32
CA ALA A 38 52.56 17.95 -12.23
C ALA A 38 53.76 17.39 -13.02
N ALA A 39 53.58 17.16 -14.33
CA ALA A 39 54.69 16.84 -15.20
C ALA A 39 55.60 18.07 -15.25
N SER A 40 56.76 17.96 -14.60
CA SER A 40 57.83 18.95 -14.61
C SER A 40 58.38 19.08 -16.04
N GLY A 41 57.91 20.08 -16.76
CA GLY A 41 58.27 20.26 -18.17
C GLY A 41 58.15 21.70 -18.68
N ALA A 42 58.37 22.70 -17.82
CA ALA A 42 58.81 24.05 -18.19
C ALA A 42 59.11 24.84 -16.90
N PRO A 43 60.29 25.45 -16.73
CA PRO A 43 60.54 26.31 -15.58
C PRO A 43 59.72 27.59 -15.72
N LEU A 44 58.65 27.73 -14.93
CA LEU A 44 58.11 29.04 -14.59
C LEU A 44 59.12 29.70 -13.65
N SER A 45 59.98 30.56 -14.20
CA SER A 45 60.83 31.45 -13.42
C SER A 45 59.95 32.55 -12.82
N GLY A 46 59.62 32.40 -11.55
CA GLY A 46 58.89 33.39 -10.75
C GLY A 46 58.58 32.80 -9.38
N ASP A 47 59.11 33.44 -8.33
CA ASP A 47 59.11 33.00 -6.92
C ASP A 47 57.70 32.91 -6.30
N ASN A 48 56.90 31.92 -6.69
CA ASN A 48 55.79 31.42 -5.87
C ASN A 48 55.32 30.03 -6.33
N PRO A 49 55.86 28.93 -5.77
CA PRO A 49 55.22 27.65 -5.92
C PRO A 49 53.85 27.70 -5.24
N LEU A 50 52.78 27.62 -6.03
CA LEU A 50 51.40 27.49 -5.56
C LEU A 50 51.31 26.26 -4.65
N ASN A 51 51.34 26.50 -3.33
CA ASN A 51 51.20 25.48 -2.31
C ASN A 51 49.72 25.07 -2.25
N LEU A 52 49.34 24.01 -2.97
CA LEU A 52 47.96 23.52 -3.13
C LEU A 52 47.51 22.68 -1.91
N THR A 53 47.77 23.14 -0.69
CA THR A 53 47.30 22.46 0.55
C THR A 53 45.92 22.92 1.01
N HIS A 54 45.27 23.85 0.31
CA HIS A 54 43.93 24.31 0.61
C HIS A 54 42.89 23.69 -0.33
N GLU A 55 41.81 23.14 0.24
CA GLU A 55 40.64 22.65 -0.49
C GLU A 55 40.15 23.68 -1.52
N ALA A 56 40.50 23.49 -2.79
CA ALA A 56 40.09 24.38 -3.86
C ALA A 56 38.59 24.19 -4.12
N THR A 57 37.78 25.16 -3.66
CA THR A 57 36.35 25.19 -3.97
C THR A 57 36.17 25.88 -5.33
N VAL A 58 35.83 25.15 -6.39
CA VAL A 58 35.55 25.77 -7.71
C VAL A 58 34.27 26.56 -7.62
N TYR A 59 34.29 27.88 -7.85
CA TYR A 59 33.17 28.78 -7.53
C TYR A 59 32.12 28.88 -8.66
N TRP A 60 32.51 28.69 -9.92
CA TRP A 60 31.68 28.95 -11.11
C TRP A 60 31.91 27.92 -12.24
N SER A 61 30.90 27.62 -13.04
CA SER A 61 31.00 26.78 -14.25
C SER A 61 29.99 27.23 -15.32
N GLY A 62 30.36 27.16 -16.59
CA GLY A 62 29.50 27.54 -17.73
C GLY A 62 30.28 27.58 -19.04
N PRO A 63 29.70 28.03 -20.17
CA PRO A 63 30.46 28.22 -21.41
C PRO A 63 31.60 29.24 -21.20
N GLU A 64 32.70 29.15 -21.94
CA GLU A 64 33.88 30.01 -21.78
C GLU A 64 33.52 31.50 -21.94
N ALA A 65 32.59 31.80 -22.84
CA ALA A 65 32.05 33.14 -23.04
C ALA A 65 31.24 33.68 -21.85
N GLY A 66 30.72 32.79 -20.99
CA GLY A 66 30.01 33.13 -19.75
C GLY A 66 30.93 33.34 -18.55
N LYS A 67 32.26 33.24 -18.74
CA LYS A 67 33.25 33.50 -17.70
C LYS A 67 33.17 34.96 -17.25
N PRO A 68 33.04 35.25 -15.94
CA PRO A 68 32.98 36.62 -15.43
C PRO A 68 34.17 37.45 -15.91
N SER A 69 33.98 38.72 -16.24
CA SER A 69 35.09 39.60 -16.68
C SER A 69 36.16 39.80 -15.59
N SER A 70 35.79 39.66 -14.31
CA SER A 70 36.69 39.72 -13.17
C SER A 70 36.23 38.79 -12.04
N ALA A 71 37.17 38.26 -11.26
CA ALA A 71 36.89 37.53 -10.03
C ALA A 71 38.02 37.76 -9.00
N PRO A 72 37.77 37.55 -7.69
CA PRO A 72 38.81 37.56 -6.67
C PRO A 72 39.95 36.59 -7.00
N ALA A 73 41.18 36.92 -6.59
CA ALA A 73 42.31 36.02 -6.73
C ALA A 73 42.04 34.66 -6.06
N GLY A 74 42.42 33.57 -6.71
CA GLY A 74 42.14 32.20 -6.27
C GLY A 74 40.76 31.67 -6.66
N THR A 75 39.92 32.45 -7.35
CA THR A 75 38.63 31.95 -7.87
C THR A 75 38.87 31.01 -9.04
N TRP A 76 38.18 29.87 -9.09
CA TRP A 76 38.25 28.93 -10.20
C TRP A 76 36.97 28.93 -11.04
N TYR A 77 37.11 28.82 -12.37
CA TYR A 77 36.03 28.71 -13.34
C TYR A 77 36.28 27.53 -14.27
N PHE A 78 35.32 26.61 -14.40
CA PHE A 78 35.39 25.54 -15.39
C PHE A 78 34.52 25.87 -16.61
N ALA A 79 35.17 26.08 -17.76
CA ALA A 79 34.51 26.29 -19.03
C ALA A 79 34.03 24.94 -19.59
N THR A 80 32.71 24.71 -19.58
CA THR A 80 32.10 23.42 -19.89
C THR A 80 32.08 23.09 -21.39
N ASP A 81 32.16 24.10 -22.24
CA ASP A 81 32.18 23.99 -23.70
C ASP A 81 33.60 23.72 -24.24
N THR A 82 34.62 24.33 -23.64
CA THR A 82 36.02 24.15 -24.06
C THR A 82 36.80 23.17 -23.18
N ASN A 83 36.17 22.65 -22.11
CA ASN A 83 36.81 21.82 -21.08
C ASN A 83 38.07 22.44 -20.48
N ARG A 84 38.10 23.77 -20.37
CA ARG A 84 39.24 24.50 -19.80
C ARG A 84 38.97 24.91 -18.36
N LEU A 85 39.95 24.68 -17.49
CA LEU A 85 39.92 25.21 -16.14
C LEU A 85 40.70 26.53 -16.07
N PHE A 86 40.08 27.54 -15.49
CA PHE A 86 40.68 28.85 -15.29
C PHE A 86 40.82 29.13 -13.79
N VAL A 87 41.89 29.82 -13.43
CA VAL A 87 42.08 30.41 -12.10
C VAL A 87 42.24 31.92 -12.23
N SER A 88 41.55 32.69 -11.39
CA SER A 88 41.66 34.13 -11.37
C SER A 88 42.81 34.57 -10.47
N THR A 89 43.56 35.60 -10.90
CA THR A 89 44.66 36.22 -10.14
C THR A 89 44.28 37.62 -9.65
N GLY A 90 42.98 37.90 -9.48
CA GLY A 90 42.50 39.20 -8.98
C GLY A 90 42.37 40.24 -10.09
N GLY A 91 41.63 39.89 -11.14
CA GLY A 91 41.34 40.78 -12.28
C GLY A 91 41.68 40.21 -13.66
N ARG A 92 42.37 39.07 -13.72
CA ARG A 92 42.60 38.31 -14.95
C ARG A 92 42.34 36.83 -14.73
N TRP A 93 41.92 36.14 -15.78
CA TRP A 93 41.77 34.69 -15.79
C TRP A 93 42.98 34.07 -16.48
N HIS A 94 43.63 33.14 -15.80
CA HIS A 94 44.67 32.32 -16.37
C HIS A 94 44.08 30.96 -16.69
N TRP A 95 44.17 30.56 -17.96
CA TRP A 95 43.92 29.18 -18.32
C TRP A 95 45.02 28.33 -17.71
N LEU A 96 44.62 27.39 -16.86
CA LEU A 96 45.51 26.32 -16.44
C LEU A 96 45.49 25.30 -17.57
N SER A 97 46.57 25.25 -18.34
CA SER A 97 46.83 24.16 -19.28
C SER A 97 47.10 22.90 -18.46
N ILE A 98 46.04 22.36 -17.86
CA ILE A 98 46.04 20.99 -17.42
C ILE A 98 46.08 20.23 -18.73
N SER A 99 47.24 19.67 -19.07
CA SER A 99 47.26 18.51 -19.94
C SER A 99 46.46 17.46 -19.17
N THR A 100 45.14 17.43 -19.35
CA THR A 100 44.37 16.29 -18.89
C THR A 100 44.97 15.14 -19.68
N PRO A 101 45.77 14.23 -19.08
CA PRO A 101 46.13 13.01 -19.80
C PRO A 101 44.80 12.47 -20.28
N ALA A 102 44.64 12.33 -21.61
CA ALA A 102 43.36 12.16 -22.29
C ALA A 102 42.37 11.49 -21.35
N LEU A 103 41.47 12.28 -20.76
CA LEU A 103 40.58 11.82 -19.69
C LEU A 103 40.03 10.50 -20.20
N GLN A 104 40.37 9.38 -19.56
CA GLN A 104 39.89 8.08 -20.00
C GLN A 104 38.41 8.09 -19.70
N THR A 105 37.61 8.64 -20.62
CA THR A 105 36.18 8.84 -20.43
C THR A 105 35.48 7.52 -20.23
N GLU A 106 36.16 6.40 -20.54
CA GLU A 106 35.74 5.02 -20.36
C GLU A 106 35.88 4.53 -18.90
N ARG A 107 36.68 5.16 -18.04
CA ARG A 107 36.90 4.71 -16.64
C ARG A 107 36.92 5.89 -15.66
N LEU A 108 36.35 5.70 -14.47
CA LEU A 108 36.39 6.68 -13.37
C LEU A 108 36.90 5.98 -12.11
N PRO A 109 38.21 6.04 -11.80
CA PRO A 109 38.80 5.33 -10.66
C PRO A 109 38.02 5.56 -9.35
N GLY A 110 37.63 4.46 -8.69
CA GLY A 110 36.84 4.49 -7.45
C GLY A 110 35.36 4.87 -7.61
N ILE A 111 34.88 5.07 -8.83
CA ILE A 111 33.49 5.45 -9.14
C ILE A 111 32.86 4.50 -10.16
N ALA A 112 33.57 4.18 -11.25
CA ALA A 112 33.10 3.36 -12.36
C ALA A 112 34.27 2.64 -13.03
N ASP A 113 34.13 1.34 -13.22
CA ASP A 113 35.03 0.53 -14.02
C ASP A 113 34.79 0.74 -15.52
N ARG A 114 33.54 1.06 -15.90
CA ARG A 114 33.16 1.49 -17.25
C ARG A 114 32.20 2.66 -17.23
N VAL A 115 32.41 3.60 -18.14
CA VAL A 115 31.43 4.63 -18.49
C VAL A 115 30.96 4.40 -19.91
N VAL A 116 29.64 4.39 -20.09
CA VAL A 116 29.01 4.02 -21.35
C VAL A 116 28.13 5.14 -21.85
N SER A 117 28.34 5.56 -23.10
CA SER A 117 27.59 6.66 -23.75
C SER A 117 26.85 6.26 -25.03
N THR A 118 27.01 5.03 -25.50
CA THR A 118 26.38 4.51 -26.72
C THR A 118 25.60 3.22 -26.44
N THR A 119 24.63 2.91 -27.31
CA THR A 119 23.87 1.65 -27.25
C THR A 119 24.79 0.43 -27.34
N ASP A 120 25.65 0.37 -28.36
CA ASP A 120 26.56 -0.77 -28.56
C ASP A 120 27.53 -0.90 -27.39
N GLY A 121 28.00 0.22 -26.85
CA GLY A 121 28.82 0.24 -25.64
C GLY A 121 28.09 -0.36 -24.44
N LEU A 122 26.79 -0.09 -24.27
CA LEU A 122 25.98 -0.66 -23.18
C LEU A 122 25.83 -2.16 -23.36
N GLU A 123 25.44 -2.59 -24.55
CA GLU A 123 25.24 -4.01 -24.82
C GLU A 123 26.53 -4.80 -24.66
N SER A 124 27.66 -4.29 -25.15
CA SER A 124 28.97 -4.93 -24.98
C SER A 124 29.40 -4.95 -23.52
N ALA A 125 29.27 -3.82 -22.80
CA ALA A 125 29.60 -3.77 -21.38
C ALA A 125 28.80 -4.77 -20.53
N ILE A 126 27.53 -5.00 -20.89
CA ILE A 126 26.67 -5.98 -20.21
C ILE A 126 27.03 -7.43 -20.58
N ASN A 127 27.44 -7.72 -21.82
CA ASN A 127 27.87 -9.08 -22.18
C ASN A 127 29.20 -9.45 -21.53
N ASP A 128 30.11 -8.47 -21.42
CA ASP A 128 31.49 -8.65 -20.94
C ASP A 128 31.63 -8.34 -19.45
N LEU A 129 30.53 -8.45 -18.72
CA LEU A 129 30.42 -8.01 -17.34
C LEU A 129 31.20 -8.95 -16.41
N SER A 130 31.93 -8.36 -15.48
CA SER A 130 32.75 -9.03 -14.47
C SER A 130 32.16 -8.87 -13.07
N SER A 131 32.52 -9.78 -12.15
CA SER A 131 32.12 -9.67 -10.75
C SER A 131 32.72 -8.41 -10.12
N GLY A 132 31.95 -7.70 -9.30
CA GLY A 132 32.41 -6.47 -8.64
C GLY A 132 32.36 -5.20 -9.51
N GLU A 133 31.96 -5.34 -10.77
CA GLU A 133 32.06 -4.26 -11.75
C GLU A 133 30.98 -3.18 -11.57
N THR A 134 31.39 -1.92 -11.69
CA THR A 134 30.51 -0.75 -11.69
C THR A 134 30.46 -0.09 -13.06
N ILE A 135 29.28 -0.09 -13.67
CA ILE A 135 28.99 0.57 -14.95
C ILE A 135 28.22 1.87 -14.70
N VAL A 136 28.71 2.99 -15.23
CA VAL A 136 28.01 4.28 -15.24
C VAL A 136 27.54 4.62 -16.64
N LEU A 137 26.25 4.89 -16.77
CA LEU A 137 25.63 5.31 -18.02
C LEU A 137 25.58 6.84 -18.08
N ALA A 138 26.13 7.40 -19.15
CA ALA A 138 25.98 8.82 -19.46
C ALA A 138 24.50 9.18 -19.70
N PRO A 139 24.15 10.48 -19.71
CA PRO A 139 22.86 10.92 -20.23
C PRO A 139 22.70 10.51 -21.70
N GLY A 140 21.54 9.97 -22.06
CA GLY A 140 21.27 9.48 -23.41
C GLY A 140 20.10 8.52 -23.48
N THR A 141 19.69 8.19 -24.71
CA THR A 141 18.74 7.11 -24.99
C THR A 141 19.47 5.94 -25.64
N TYR A 142 19.41 4.78 -25.00
CA TYR A 142 20.09 3.55 -25.41
C TYR A 142 19.08 2.61 -26.09
N ARG A 143 19.26 2.37 -27.39
CA ARG A 143 18.32 1.65 -28.26
C ARG A 143 18.59 0.15 -28.35
N THR A 144 18.36 -0.55 -27.26
CA THR A 144 18.80 -1.95 -27.10
C THR A 144 18.04 -2.91 -28.01
N SER A 145 18.78 -3.82 -28.64
CA SER A 145 18.29 -4.89 -29.51
C SER A 145 18.01 -6.19 -28.75
N LYS A 146 18.49 -6.29 -27.50
CA LYS A 146 18.37 -7.49 -26.66
C LYS A 146 18.14 -7.13 -25.19
N TRP A 147 17.74 -8.14 -24.41
CA TRP A 147 17.70 -8.05 -22.95
C TRP A 147 19.10 -7.76 -22.39
N LEU A 148 19.19 -6.79 -21.46
CA LEU A 148 20.41 -6.48 -20.73
C LEU A 148 20.54 -7.46 -19.55
N ARG A 149 21.15 -8.63 -19.81
CA ARG A 149 21.25 -9.73 -18.84
C ARG A 149 22.40 -9.51 -17.86
N ILE A 150 22.09 -9.49 -16.57
CA ILE A 150 23.07 -9.36 -15.48
C ILE A 150 23.18 -10.73 -14.79
N ASP A 151 24.15 -11.51 -15.25
CA ASP A 151 24.45 -12.86 -14.78
C ASP A 151 25.79 -12.89 -13.98
N ARG A 152 26.08 -11.81 -13.23
CA ARG A 152 27.30 -11.61 -12.42
C ARG A 152 26.98 -11.06 -11.04
N ASP A 153 27.84 -11.42 -10.10
CA ASP A 153 27.73 -11.04 -8.69
C ASP A 153 28.38 -9.68 -8.43
N ASP A 154 27.95 -8.98 -7.39
CA ASP A 154 28.55 -7.71 -6.94
C ASP A 154 28.55 -6.59 -7.99
N VAL A 155 27.52 -6.55 -8.84
CA VAL A 155 27.41 -5.63 -9.97
C VAL A 155 26.67 -4.37 -9.59
N THR A 156 27.17 -3.20 -10.02
CA THR A 156 26.44 -1.93 -9.92
C THR A 156 26.27 -1.30 -11.30
N ILE A 157 25.04 -0.93 -11.66
CA ILE A 157 24.72 -0.15 -12.86
C ILE A 157 24.04 1.15 -12.45
N ARG A 158 24.58 2.28 -12.87
CA ARG A 158 24.11 3.60 -12.47
C ARG A 158 23.87 4.51 -13.66
N GLY A 159 22.67 5.07 -13.77
CA GLY A 159 22.36 6.15 -14.70
C GLY A 159 22.60 7.53 -14.13
N ALA A 160 22.58 8.54 -15.00
CA ALA A 160 22.62 9.95 -14.65
C ALA A 160 21.29 10.47 -14.05
N GLY A 161 20.25 9.63 -14.02
CA GLY A 161 18.93 9.92 -13.51
C GLY A 161 17.85 9.35 -14.44
N PRO A 162 16.67 9.00 -13.92
CA PRO A 162 15.64 8.25 -14.66
C PRO A 162 15.04 8.96 -15.88
N ARG A 163 15.24 10.27 -16.02
CA ARG A 163 14.88 11.03 -17.23
C ARG A 163 16.07 11.43 -18.09
N ALA A 164 17.29 11.30 -17.56
CA ALA A 164 18.53 11.64 -18.25
C ALA A 164 19.12 10.43 -18.98
N THR A 165 19.02 9.24 -18.38
CA THR A 165 19.49 7.97 -18.94
C THR A 165 18.27 7.09 -19.19
N LEU A 166 17.97 6.82 -20.46
CA LEU A 166 16.78 6.06 -20.87
C LEU A 166 17.19 4.82 -21.67
N VAL A 167 16.86 3.63 -21.19
CA VAL A 167 16.89 2.40 -21.98
C VAL A 167 15.56 2.28 -22.71
N LYS A 168 15.61 2.03 -24.02
CA LYS A 168 14.42 1.92 -24.85
C LYS A 168 14.67 0.86 -25.92
N PRO A 169 13.90 -0.23 -26.01
CA PRO A 169 14.11 -1.23 -27.04
C PRO A 169 14.12 -0.62 -28.45
N ALA A 170 14.96 -1.15 -29.32
CA ALA A 170 14.94 -0.85 -30.75
C ALA A 170 13.62 -1.31 -31.37
N ASN A 171 13.29 -0.81 -32.57
CA ASN A 171 12.08 -1.22 -33.27
C ASN A 171 12.19 -2.71 -33.64
N GLY A 172 11.15 -3.50 -33.36
CA GLY A 172 11.12 -4.94 -33.60
C GLY A 172 12.05 -5.78 -32.72
N ALA A 173 12.65 -5.19 -31.67
CA ALA A 173 13.59 -5.92 -30.81
C ALA A 173 12.89 -6.95 -29.90
N ASN A 174 11.61 -6.72 -29.55
CA ASN A 174 10.79 -7.66 -28.79
C ASN A 174 11.42 -8.10 -27.45
N VAL A 175 12.04 -7.14 -26.75
CA VAL A 175 12.73 -7.36 -25.47
C VAL A 175 12.32 -6.31 -24.44
N GLY A 176 12.48 -6.65 -23.15
CA GLY A 176 12.40 -5.68 -22.07
C GLY A 176 13.73 -4.98 -21.81
N GLY A 177 13.93 -4.51 -20.57
CA GLY A 177 15.13 -3.79 -20.15
C GLY A 177 16.19 -4.69 -19.52
N PHE A 178 16.36 -4.56 -18.21
CA PHE A 178 17.33 -5.33 -17.43
C PHE A 178 16.73 -6.65 -16.96
N HIS A 179 17.52 -7.73 -17.06
CA HIS A 179 17.14 -9.07 -16.59
C HIS A 179 18.25 -9.62 -15.69
N VAL A 180 18.02 -9.60 -14.38
CA VAL A 180 18.96 -10.05 -13.34
C VAL A 180 18.75 -11.53 -13.07
N GLY A 181 19.83 -12.33 -13.09
CA GLY A 181 19.76 -13.76 -12.79
C GLY A 181 19.06 -14.59 -13.87
N ALA A 182 19.25 -14.23 -15.15
CA ALA A 182 18.55 -14.86 -16.27
C ALA A 182 19.04 -16.27 -16.59
N ARG A 183 20.34 -16.53 -16.39
CA ARG A 183 20.99 -17.81 -16.73
C ARG A 183 21.52 -18.58 -15.53
N ARG A 184 21.75 -17.88 -14.43
CA ARG A 184 22.26 -18.46 -13.19
C ARG A 184 21.90 -17.57 -12.02
N ARG A 185 21.93 -18.16 -10.83
CA ARG A 185 21.85 -17.41 -9.58
C ARG A 185 22.93 -16.35 -9.47
N VAL A 186 22.54 -15.13 -9.09
CA VAL A 186 23.44 -14.01 -8.82
C VAL A 186 23.15 -13.37 -7.47
N ASN A 187 24.12 -12.67 -6.90
CA ASN A 187 24.02 -11.97 -5.62
C ASN A 187 24.54 -10.53 -5.69
N ASN A 188 23.97 -9.66 -4.85
CA ASN A 188 24.43 -8.28 -4.64
C ASN A 188 24.46 -7.43 -5.93
N VAL A 189 23.31 -7.33 -6.60
CA VAL A 189 23.14 -6.52 -7.81
C VAL A 189 22.44 -5.20 -7.47
N ARG A 190 22.96 -4.08 -7.98
CA ARG A 190 22.39 -2.74 -7.77
C ARG A 190 22.15 -2.04 -9.09
N ILE A 191 20.93 -1.56 -9.30
CA ILE A 191 20.54 -0.78 -10.48
C ILE A 191 19.93 0.53 -10.00
N ARG A 192 20.47 1.68 -10.42
CA ARG A 192 20.01 2.98 -9.91
C ARG A 192 19.91 4.07 -10.96
N GLY A 193 18.82 4.84 -10.90
CA GLY A 193 18.70 6.11 -11.62
C GLY A 193 18.61 5.94 -13.13
N ILE A 194 17.99 4.86 -13.60
CA ILE A 194 17.81 4.56 -15.02
C ILE A 194 16.32 4.58 -15.35
N GLY A 195 15.98 5.23 -16.46
CA GLY A 195 14.65 5.18 -17.05
C GLY A 195 14.55 4.04 -18.05
N PHE A 196 13.34 3.51 -18.20
CA PHE A 196 12.98 2.57 -19.24
C PHE A 196 11.72 3.05 -19.97
N HIS A 197 11.74 2.94 -21.29
CA HIS A 197 10.57 3.17 -22.13
C HIS A 197 10.34 1.93 -22.99
N GLY A 198 9.21 1.25 -22.84
CA GLY A 198 8.99 -0.05 -23.50
C GLY A 198 8.81 -0.02 -25.01
N ASN A 199 8.59 1.16 -25.63
CA ASN A 199 8.49 1.27 -27.09
C ASN A 199 7.33 0.41 -27.66
N HIS A 200 6.25 0.25 -26.89
CA HIS A 200 5.17 -0.69 -27.19
C HIS A 200 4.64 -0.61 -28.63
N SER A 201 4.52 0.59 -29.20
CA SER A 201 3.97 0.82 -30.55
C SER A 201 4.88 0.34 -31.69
N ARG A 202 6.05 -0.22 -31.36
CA ARG A 202 7.08 -0.71 -32.31
C ARG A 202 7.57 -2.11 -31.90
N MET A 203 6.81 -2.80 -31.07
CA MET A 203 7.00 -4.21 -30.72
C MET A 203 5.93 -5.04 -31.42
N ASP A 204 6.19 -6.32 -31.60
CA ASP A 204 5.22 -7.25 -32.17
C ASP A 204 4.15 -7.57 -31.12
N ASP A 205 2.87 -7.47 -31.48
CA ASP A 205 1.74 -7.63 -30.55
C ASP A 205 1.66 -9.02 -29.87
N GLU A 206 2.29 -10.03 -30.48
CA GLU A 206 2.39 -11.39 -29.95
C GLU A 206 3.39 -11.50 -28.78
N VAL A 207 4.30 -10.54 -28.63
CA VAL A 207 5.38 -10.62 -27.65
C VAL A 207 4.86 -10.20 -26.29
N LYS A 208 4.94 -11.12 -25.34
CA LYS A 208 4.47 -10.88 -23.97
C LYS A 208 5.64 -10.63 -23.01
N ARG A 209 5.36 -10.02 -21.85
CA ARG A 209 6.30 -9.96 -20.71
C ARG A 209 7.60 -9.20 -20.94
N CYS A 210 7.55 -8.12 -21.71
CA CYS A 210 8.67 -7.18 -21.85
C CYS A 210 8.71 -6.22 -20.65
N HIS A 211 9.11 -6.75 -19.50
CA HIS A 211 9.29 -5.98 -18.25
C HIS A 211 10.46 -4.99 -18.37
N ALA A 212 10.35 -3.83 -17.71
CA ALA A 212 11.48 -2.89 -17.68
C ALA A 212 12.64 -3.43 -16.86
N PHE A 213 12.34 -3.97 -15.68
CA PHE A 213 13.29 -4.62 -14.80
C PHE A 213 12.73 -5.97 -14.34
N LEU A 214 13.43 -7.04 -14.65
CA LEU A 214 13.09 -8.40 -14.25
C LEU A 214 14.19 -8.96 -13.34
N VAL A 215 13.82 -9.39 -12.15
CA VAL A 215 14.67 -10.12 -11.21
C VAL A 215 14.16 -11.56 -11.17
N ASP A 216 14.97 -12.49 -11.66
CA ASP A 216 14.65 -13.92 -11.72
C ASP A 216 15.38 -14.67 -10.60
N ASP A 217 16.43 -15.44 -10.90
CA ASP A 217 17.20 -16.18 -9.88
C ASP A 217 18.28 -15.27 -9.25
N ALA A 218 17.91 -14.47 -8.25
CA ALA A 218 18.84 -13.53 -7.63
C ALA A 218 18.62 -13.30 -6.13
N GLN A 219 19.70 -12.98 -5.42
CA GLN A 219 19.69 -12.63 -4.00
C GLN A 219 20.28 -11.25 -3.77
N THR A 220 19.75 -10.48 -2.82
CA THR A 220 20.28 -9.16 -2.44
C THR A 220 20.31 -8.21 -3.65
N VAL A 221 19.13 -7.87 -4.16
CA VAL A 221 18.99 -6.98 -5.32
C VAL A 221 18.39 -5.65 -4.89
N SER A 222 18.95 -4.55 -5.36
CA SER A 222 18.40 -3.20 -5.15
C SER A 222 18.13 -2.51 -6.48
N ILE A 223 16.90 -2.06 -6.67
CA ILE A 223 16.49 -1.23 -7.82
C ILE A 223 15.94 0.08 -7.27
N GLU A 224 16.68 1.15 -7.50
CA GLU A 224 16.50 2.43 -6.82
C GLU A 224 16.35 3.61 -7.77
N ASP A 225 15.44 4.53 -7.47
CA ASP A 225 15.27 5.79 -8.22
C ASP A 225 15.09 5.58 -9.74
N CYS A 226 14.60 4.42 -10.17
CA CYS A 226 14.37 4.09 -11.57
C CYS A 226 12.99 4.54 -12.05
N TYR A 227 12.80 4.54 -13.37
CA TYR A 227 11.52 4.90 -13.99
C TYR A 227 11.15 3.89 -15.07
N ALA A 228 9.86 3.56 -15.20
CA ALA A 228 9.35 2.73 -16.29
C ALA A 228 8.08 3.34 -16.88
N THR A 229 7.95 3.29 -18.20
CA THR A 229 6.76 3.75 -18.92
C THR A 229 6.55 2.97 -20.20
N LYS A 230 5.30 2.86 -20.65
CA LYS A 230 4.93 2.31 -21.96
C LYS A 230 5.54 0.95 -22.23
N THR A 231 5.60 0.12 -21.19
CA THR A 231 6.01 -1.29 -21.25
C THR A 231 5.06 -2.10 -22.13
N HIS A 232 5.51 -3.28 -22.58
CA HIS A 232 4.77 -4.10 -23.53
C HIS A 232 4.55 -5.51 -22.98
N PRO A 233 3.37 -6.13 -23.19
CA PRO A 233 2.20 -5.60 -23.91
C PRO A 233 1.58 -4.40 -23.20
N TYR A 234 0.92 -3.54 -23.96
CA TYR A 234 0.42 -2.25 -23.48
C TYR A 234 -1.09 -2.28 -23.30
N HIS A 235 -1.54 -2.01 -22.07
CA HIS A 235 -2.93 -2.07 -21.61
C HIS A 235 -3.59 -3.43 -21.84
N GLU A 236 -2.85 -4.49 -21.53
CA GLU A 236 -3.32 -5.88 -21.64
C GLU A 236 -3.20 -6.58 -20.29
N HIS A 237 -4.35 -7.01 -19.75
CA HIS A 237 -4.41 -7.68 -18.46
C HIS A 237 -3.67 -9.03 -18.48
N ASP A 238 -2.92 -9.30 -17.41
CA ASP A 238 -2.28 -10.60 -17.16
C ASP A 238 -1.28 -11.06 -18.23
N ALA A 239 -0.89 -10.18 -19.14
CA ALA A 239 0.02 -10.48 -20.24
C ALA A 239 1.48 -10.11 -19.91
N GLY A 240 1.73 -9.58 -18.71
CA GLY A 240 3.02 -9.08 -18.27
C GLY A 240 3.30 -7.70 -18.86
N GLY A 241 4.57 -7.32 -18.98
CA GLY A 241 4.89 -5.93 -19.34
C GLY A 241 4.75 -4.98 -18.16
N SER A 242 5.06 -5.47 -16.96
CA SER A 242 5.14 -4.64 -15.76
C SER A 242 6.38 -3.74 -15.77
N GLY A 243 6.36 -2.66 -15.00
CA GLY A 243 7.55 -1.86 -14.74
C GLY A 243 8.64 -2.70 -14.08
N PHE A 244 8.31 -3.31 -12.94
CA PHE A 244 9.25 -4.15 -12.21
C PHE A 244 8.62 -5.52 -11.95
N CYS A 245 9.40 -6.57 -12.11
CA CYS A 245 8.99 -7.95 -11.86
C CYS A 245 10.05 -8.65 -11.02
N VAL A 246 9.64 -9.30 -9.94
CA VAL A 246 10.48 -10.17 -9.12
C VAL A 246 9.85 -11.55 -9.11
N ARG A 247 10.58 -12.60 -9.50
CA ARG A 247 10.07 -13.97 -9.57
C ARG A 247 10.35 -14.77 -8.31
N GLU A 248 9.69 -15.91 -8.20
CA GLU A 248 9.65 -16.79 -7.02
C GLU A 248 11.03 -17.29 -6.55
N SER A 249 12.01 -17.37 -7.44
CA SER A 249 13.39 -17.77 -7.14
C SER A 249 14.21 -16.64 -6.47
N ALA A 250 13.72 -15.39 -6.50
CA ALA A 250 14.43 -14.26 -5.95
C ALA A 250 14.24 -14.12 -4.43
N SER A 251 15.26 -13.59 -3.75
CA SER A 251 15.13 -13.23 -2.34
C SER A 251 15.90 -11.96 -1.93
N ASN A 252 15.47 -11.31 -0.85
CA ASN A 252 16.10 -10.09 -0.34
C ASN A 252 16.16 -8.99 -1.43
N VAL A 253 15.00 -8.63 -1.97
CA VAL A 253 14.89 -7.67 -3.08
C VAL A 253 14.27 -6.36 -2.59
N SER A 254 14.91 -5.25 -2.92
CA SER A 254 14.49 -3.89 -2.56
C SER A 254 14.15 -3.09 -3.80
N LEU A 255 12.90 -2.66 -3.91
CA LEU A 255 12.39 -1.77 -4.95
C LEU A 255 11.99 -0.43 -4.32
N VAL A 256 12.91 0.56 -4.38
CA VAL A 256 12.78 1.79 -3.58
C VAL A 256 12.85 3.06 -4.42
N GLY A 257 11.90 3.99 -4.20
CA GLY A 257 11.94 5.31 -4.83
C GLY A 257 11.69 5.27 -6.35
N ASN A 258 11.19 4.15 -6.87
CA ASN A 258 10.95 3.99 -8.30
C ASN A 258 9.64 4.66 -8.72
N ARG A 259 9.52 4.89 -10.02
CA ARG A 259 8.35 5.52 -10.62
C ARG A 259 7.83 4.73 -11.80
N THR A 260 6.52 4.59 -11.91
CA THR A 260 5.87 4.14 -13.14
C THR A 260 4.86 5.16 -13.63
N HIS A 261 4.76 5.29 -14.93
CA HIS A 261 3.76 6.12 -15.58
C HIS A 261 3.29 5.45 -16.85
N ASP A 262 1.98 5.32 -17.04
CA ASP A 262 1.41 4.79 -18.28
C ASP A 262 1.98 3.39 -18.61
N ILE A 263 1.78 2.46 -17.67
CA ILE A 263 2.37 1.12 -17.71
C ILE A 263 1.46 0.14 -18.43
N GLY A 264 2.04 -0.87 -19.07
CA GLY A 264 1.30 -1.83 -19.90
C GLY A 264 0.35 -2.75 -19.12
N ASP A 265 0.80 -3.30 -17.99
CA ASP A 265 -0.02 -4.18 -17.14
C ASP A 265 0.01 -3.68 -15.69
N ARG A 266 1.10 -3.99 -14.98
CA ARG A 266 1.29 -3.65 -13.56
C ARG A 266 2.47 -2.72 -13.32
N GLY A 267 2.42 -1.92 -12.25
CA GLY A 267 3.57 -1.13 -11.85
C GLY A 267 4.74 -2.02 -11.41
N ILE A 268 4.50 -2.79 -10.35
CA ILE A 268 5.39 -3.77 -9.74
C ILE A 268 4.61 -5.07 -9.58
N GLN A 269 5.23 -6.20 -9.90
CA GLN A 269 4.73 -7.53 -9.54
C GLN A 269 5.83 -8.31 -8.84
N VAL A 270 5.49 -9.00 -7.76
CA VAL A 270 6.46 -9.70 -6.92
C VAL A 270 5.95 -11.10 -6.59
N ALA A 271 6.84 -12.05 -6.79
CA ALA A 271 6.87 -13.38 -6.23
C ALA A 271 8.27 -13.55 -5.61
N GLY A 272 8.43 -14.51 -4.70
CA GLY A 272 9.70 -14.75 -4.00
C GLY A 272 9.64 -14.26 -2.56
N ARG A 273 10.80 -14.09 -1.91
CA ARG A 273 10.85 -13.88 -0.46
C ARG A 273 11.68 -12.70 0.03
N ASP A 274 11.30 -12.16 1.18
CA ASP A 274 11.99 -11.04 1.85
C ASP A 274 12.06 -9.81 0.92
N ILE A 275 10.89 -9.37 0.45
CA ILE A 275 10.77 -8.32 -0.56
C ILE A 275 10.32 -7.01 0.08
N VAL A 276 11.00 -5.91 -0.24
CA VAL A 276 10.63 -4.56 0.18
C VAL A 276 10.26 -3.72 -1.03
N VAL A 277 9.03 -3.21 -1.04
CA VAL A 277 8.52 -2.27 -2.05
C VAL A 277 8.17 -0.98 -1.34
N ALA A 278 9.05 0.03 -1.42
CA ALA A 278 8.90 1.23 -0.61
C ALA A 278 9.10 2.57 -1.34
N ARG A 279 8.27 3.56 -0.99
CA ARG A 279 8.37 4.94 -1.49
C ARG A 279 8.31 5.05 -3.02
N ASN A 280 7.64 4.11 -3.69
CA ASN A 280 7.43 4.14 -5.13
C ASN A 280 6.23 5.02 -5.48
N GLN A 281 6.21 5.56 -6.70
CA GLN A 281 5.10 6.36 -7.22
C GLN A 281 4.56 5.73 -8.50
N PHE A 282 3.24 5.58 -8.57
CA PHE A 282 2.53 5.00 -9.69
C PHE A 282 1.50 6.01 -10.19
N THR A 283 1.55 6.32 -11.47
CA THR A 283 0.61 7.25 -12.10
C THR A 283 0.08 6.66 -13.39
N ASP A 284 -1.20 6.88 -13.69
CA ASP A 284 -1.82 6.50 -14.97
C ASP A 284 -1.56 5.02 -15.30
N GLY A 285 -1.69 4.15 -14.29
CA GLY A 285 -1.50 2.72 -14.47
C GLY A 285 -2.76 2.05 -15.02
N PHE A 286 -2.58 0.86 -15.57
CA PHE A 286 -3.68 0.08 -16.12
C PHE A 286 -4.33 -0.81 -15.05
N ASP A 287 -3.66 -1.90 -14.64
CA ASP A 287 -4.11 -2.81 -13.57
C ASP A 287 -3.57 -2.36 -12.19
N ARG A 288 -2.87 -3.23 -11.46
CA ARG A 288 -2.41 -2.95 -10.09
C ARG A 288 -1.12 -2.15 -10.10
N CYS A 289 -1.00 -1.22 -9.15
CA CYS A 289 0.30 -0.60 -8.89
C CYS A 289 1.30 -1.65 -8.38
N ILE A 290 0.90 -2.45 -7.41
CA ILE A 290 1.72 -3.46 -6.77
C ILE A 290 0.92 -4.77 -6.68
N SER A 291 1.40 -5.79 -7.37
CA SER A 291 0.84 -7.14 -7.35
C SER A 291 1.71 -8.05 -6.49
N LEU A 292 1.11 -8.73 -5.51
CA LEU A 292 1.80 -9.71 -4.64
C LEU A 292 1.82 -11.11 -5.26
N GLU A 293 1.70 -11.17 -6.57
CA GLU A 293 1.74 -12.39 -7.36
C GLU A 293 2.37 -12.13 -8.73
N VAL A 294 2.96 -13.17 -9.30
CA VAL A 294 3.44 -13.23 -10.68
C VAL A 294 2.72 -14.35 -11.42
N ARG A 295 2.23 -14.08 -12.64
CA ARG A 295 1.63 -15.09 -13.52
C ARG A 295 2.66 -15.67 -14.50
N HIS A 296 2.75 -16.99 -14.55
CA HIS A 296 3.62 -17.78 -15.43
C HIS A 296 2.97 -18.07 -16.79
N PRO A 297 3.73 -18.52 -17.81
CA PRO A 297 3.19 -18.72 -19.16
C PRO A 297 2.11 -19.80 -19.21
N ASP A 298 2.23 -20.77 -18.30
CA ASP A 298 1.28 -21.84 -18.08
C ASP A 298 0.03 -21.41 -17.29
N GLY A 299 -0.13 -20.11 -16.99
CA GLY A 299 -1.26 -19.57 -16.24
C GLY A 299 -1.14 -19.71 -14.72
N ARG A 300 -0.14 -20.44 -14.20
CA ARG A 300 0.07 -20.56 -12.75
C ARG A 300 0.43 -19.21 -12.14
N LYS A 301 0.01 -18.98 -10.90
CA LYS A 301 0.35 -17.80 -10.12
C LYS A 301 1.29 -18.20 -9.00
N ARG A 302 2.34 -17.43 -8.79
CA ARG A 302 3.22 -17.54 -7.63
C ARG A 302 3.05 -16.32 -6.75
N PHE A 303 2.82 -16.53 -5.46
CA PHE A 303 2.66 -15.45 -4.50
C PHE A 303 4.00 -15.06 -3.88
N ALA A 304 4.07 -13.83 -3.38
CA ALA A 304 5.19 -13.41 -2.54
C ALA A 304 5.06 -13.97 -1.12
N GLU A 305 6.18 -14.40 -0.57
CA GLU A 305 6.37 -14.80 0.81
C GLU A 305 7.13 -13.69 1.54
N SER A 306 6.71 -13.23 2.72
CA SER A 306 7.45 -12.19 3.47
C SER A 306 7.67 -10.90 2.67
N VAL A 307 6.63 -10.09 2.51
CA VAL A 307 6.67 -8.86 1.70
C VAL A 307 6.23 -7.64 2.51
N SER A 308 7.01 -6.57 2.40
CA SER A 308 6.71 -5.26 2.99
C SER A 308 6.45 -4.22 1.90
N VAL A 309 5.22 -3.72 1.84
CA VAL A 309 4.76 -2.67 0.93
C VAL A 309 4.53 -1.38 1.71
N VAL A 310 5.49 -0.45 1.65
CA VAL A 310 5.59 0.66 2.61
C VAL A 310 5.63 2.04 1.96
N ASN A 311 4.74 2.94 2.36
CA ASN A 311 4.76 4.36 1.98
C ASN A 311 4.77 4.61 0.46
N ASN A 312 4.06 3.79 -0.31
CA ASN A 312 3.92 3.98 -1.74
C ASN A 312 2.74 4.92 -2.08
N LEU A 313 2.84 5.61 -3.22
CA LEU A 313 1.80 6.49 -3.73
C LEU A 313 1.27 5.95 -5.06
N GLY A 314 0.01 5.52 -5.10
CA GLY A 314 -0.70 5.19 -6.32
C GLY A 314 -1.72 6.25 -6.68
N ARG A 315 -1.69 6.69 -7.93
CA ARG A 315 -2.66 7.63 -8.48
C ARG A 315 -3.16 7.19 -9.84
N ASP A 316 -4.47 7.28 -10.06
CA ASP A 316 -5.11 7.10 -11.38
C ASP A 316 -4.74 5.74 -12.03
N ASN A 317 -5.02 4.63 -11.33
CA ASN A 317 -4.85 3.26 -11.84
C ASN A 317 -6.22 2.65 -12.14
N SER A 318 -6.71 2.85 -13.36
CA SER A 318 -8.14 2.75 -13.67
C SER A 318 -8.75 1.37 -13.46
N ASP A 319 -8.00 0.29 -13.68
CA ASP A 319 -8.53 -1.08 -13.69
C ASP A 319 -8.14 -1.91 -12.45
N GLY A 320 -7.31 -1.36 -11.56
CA GLY A 320 -6.71 -2.14 -10.47
C GLY A 320 -6.77 -1.53 -9.08
N SER A 321 -6.02 -2.16 -8.18
CA SER A 321 -5.79 -1.72 -6.82
C SER A 321 -4.39 -1.12 -6.66
N LEU A 322 -4.17 -0.36 -5.59
CA LEU A 322 -2.80 0.04 -5.23
C LEU A 322 -1.97 -1.19 -4.84
N VAL A 323 -2.50 -2.03 -3.94
CA VAL A 323 -1.87 -3.32 -3.61
C VAL A 323 -2.87 -4.42 -3.85
N GLY A 324 -2.46 -5.54 -4.44
CA GLY A 324 -3.31 -6.70 -4.42
C GLY A 324 -2.74 -8.03 -4.87
N ALA A 325 -3.51 -9.07 -4.57
CA ALA A 325 -3.36 -10.45 -4.97
C ALA A 325 -4.75 -10.98 -5.34
N SER A 326 -4.83 -11.81 -6.37
CA SER A 326 -6.06 -12.40 -6.89
C SER A 326 -6.03 -13.92 -6.83
N GLN A 327 -7.14 -14.55 -7.20
CA GLN A 327 -7.35 -15.99 -7.11
C GLN A 327 -6.17 -16.78 -7.70
N GLY A 328 -5.44 -17.47 -6.84
CA GLY A 328 -4.50 -18.53 -7.22
C GLY A 328 -5.16 -19.89 -7.03
N PRO A 329 -4.53 -20.96 -7.52
CA PRO A 329 -5.03 -22.31 -7.29
C PRO A 329 -5.02 -22.61 -5.78
N THR A 330 -6.03 -23.34 -5.30
CA THR A 330 -6.28 -23.56 -3.87
C THR A 330 -5.26 -24.46 -3.18
N ASP A 331 -4.44 -25.18 -3.95
CA ASP A 331 -3.45 -26.14 -3.50
C ASP A 331 -2.06 -25.53 -3.23
N GLU A 332 -1.87 -24.26 -3.58
CA GLU A 332 -0.63 -23.53 -3.31
C GLU A 332 -0.77 -22.64 -2.08
N PRO A 333 0.31 -22.42 -1.29
CA PRO A 333 0.27 -21.44 -0.22
C PRO A 333 0.01 -20.04 -0.80
N GLY A 334 -0.90 -19.31 -0.14
CA GLY A 334 -1.18 -17.92 -0.46
C GLY A 334 -0.06 -17.01 0.07
N PRO A 335 -0.18 -15.69 -0.13
CA PRO A 335 0.81 -14.76 0.40
C PRO A 335 0.81 -14.79 1.93
N GLY A 336 1.99 -14.99 2.52
CA GLY A 336 2.20 -15.04 3.97
C GLY A 336 3.20 -13.99 4.43
N ASN A 337 3.09 -13.55 5.70
CA ASN A 337 3.95 -12.53 6.31
C ASN A 337 3.95 -11.21 5.51
N VAL A 338 2.75 -10.68 5.27
CA VAL A 338 2.53 -9.50 4.42
C VAL A 338 2.31 -8.26 5.27
N ALA A 339 3.09 -7.21 5.05
CA ALA A 339 2.89 -5.89 5.67
C ALA A 339 2.59 -4.82 4.60
N ILE A 340 1.40 -4.22 4.65
CA ILE A 340 0.94 -3.14 3.76
C ILE A 340 0.74 -1.88 4.61
N VAL A 341 1.75 -1.00 4.64
CA VAL A 341 1.85 0.08 5.64
C VAL A 341 1.97 1.46 5.01
N GLY A 342 1.11 2.40 5.42
CA GLY A 342 1.28 3.83 5.11
C GLY A 342 1.15 4.20 3.63
N ASN A 343 0.51 3.37 2.81
CA ASN A 343 0.36 3.62 1.39
C ASN A 343 -0.80 4.58 1.10
N VAL A 344 -0.70 5.34 0.01
CA VAL A 344 -1.70 6.33 -0.40
C VAL A 344 -2.24 5.99 -1.79
N ALA A 345 -3.55 5.74 -1.89
CA ALA A 345 -4.27 5.54 -3.14
C ALA A 345 -5.20 6.74 -3.40
N ALA A 346 -5.03 7.42 -4.54
CA ALA A 346 -5.82 8.59 -4.92
C ALA A 346 -6.28 8.53 -6.39
N GLY A 347 -7.38 9.21 -6.70
CA GLY A 347 -7.84 9.33 -8.08
C GLY A 347 -8.72 8.17 -8.51
N THR A 348 -8.61 7.77 -9.78
CA THR A 348 -9.36 6.62 -10.31
C THR A 348 -8.64 5.31 -9.96
N HIS A 349 -9.26 4.47 -9.14
CA HIS A 349 -8.79 3.11 -8.86
C HIS A 349 -9.94 2.26 -8.32
N ARG A 350 -9.85 0.94 -8.45
CA ARG A 350 -10.89 0.03 -7.93
C ARG A 350 -10.85 -0.09 -6.42
N ARG A 351 -9.66 -0.25 -5.82
CA ARG A 351 -9.46 -0.51 -4.38
C ARG A 351 -8.14 0.04 -3.87
N THR A 352 -8.02 0.36 -2.58
CA THR A 352 -6.70 0.56 -1.95
C THR A 352 -5.98 -0.78 -1.86
N VAL A 353 -6.64 -1.77 -1.25
CA VAL A 353 -6.08 -3.11 -1.04
C VAL A 353 -7.07 -4.17 -1.50
N TYR A 354 -6.57 -5.15 -2.24
CA TYR A 354 -7.33 -6.29 -2.73
C TYR A 354 -6.57 -7.59 -2.45
N LEU A 355 -7.01 -8.37 -1.46
CA LEU A 355 -6.48 -9.71 -1.20
C LEU A 355 -7.61 -10.71 -1.39
N GLY A 356 -7.94 -11.02 -2.65
CA GLY A 356 -8.97 -12.00 -3.01
C GLY A 356 -8.34 -13.31 -3.43
N VAL A 357 -7.73 -14.00 -2.47
CA VAL A 357 -6.92 -15.20 -2.70
C VAL A 357 -7.63 -16.39 -2.05
N GLU A 358 -7.92 -17.44 -2.81
CA GLU A 358 -8.56 -18.64 -2.26
C GLU A 358 -7.60 -19.47 -1.39
N ALA A 359 -6.31 -19.41 -1.72
CA ALA A 359 -5.25 -20.00 -0.91
C ALA A 359 -5.15 -19.37 0.49
N ARG A 360 -4.60 -20.14 1.43
CA ARG A 360 -4.40 -19.70 2.82
C ARG A 360 -3.41 -18.54 2.91
N MET A 361 -3.84 -17.46 3.53
CA MET A 361 -3.02 -16.31 3.92
C MET A 361 -2.76 -16.33 5.42
N GLU A 362 -1.54 -16.00 5.83
CA GLU A 362 -1.15 -15.98 7.24
C GLU A 362 -0.29 -14.75 7.56
N ASN A 363 -0.52 -14.15 8.73
CA ASN A 363 0.23 -13.01 9.26
C ASN A 363 0.18 -11.81 8.29
N VAL A 364 -1.00 -11.25 8.12
CA VAL A 364 -1.25 -10.12 7.21
C VAL A 364 -1.56 -8.86 8.02
N ALA A 365 -0.81 -7.79 7.79
CA ALA A 365 -1.00 -6.49 8.41
C ALA A 365 -1.28 -5.41 7.37
N ILE A 366 -2.43 -4.74 7.46
CA ILE A 366 -2.86 -3.62 6.61
C ILE A 366 -3.02 -2.39 7.51
N VAL A 367 -2.00 -1.54 7.56
CA VAL A 367 -1.83 -0.53 8.61
C VAL A 367 -1.69 0.89 8.04
N GLY A 368 -2.50 1.83 8.51
CA GLY A 368 -2.25 3.26 8.26
C GLY A 368 -2.37 3.70 6.80
N ASN A 369 -3.06 2.95 5.95
CA ASN A 369 -3.20 3.30 4.53
C ASN A 369 -4.28 4.36 4.34
N VAL A 370 -4.10 5.23 3.34
CA VAL A 370 -5.04 6.27 2.95
C VAL A 370 -5.59 5.96 1.56
N GLY A 371 -6.92 5.90 1.43
CA GLY A 371 -7.60 5.63 0.17
C GLY A 371 -8.72 6.61 -0.10
N ARG A 372 -8.71 7.26 -1.27
CA ARG A 372 -9.81 8.09 -1.74
C ARG A 372 -10.10 7.86 -3.21
N GLN A 373 -11.27 7.30 -3.50
CA GLN A 373 -11.73 7.04 -4.86
C GLN A 373 -12.39 8.29 -5.45
N ALA A 374 -11.91 8.79 -6.59
CA ALA A 374 -12.43 10.02 -7.20
C ALA A 374 -13.80 9.81 -7.86
N THR A 375 -14.00 8.69 -8.55
CA THR A 375 -15.30 8.23 -9.07
C THR A 375 -15.07 6.86 -9.69
N PHE A 376 -15.92 5.89 -9.35
CA PHE A 376 -15.93 4.58 -10.00
C PHE A 376 -17.33 3.98 -9.92
N ASP A 377 -17.81 3.40 -11.01
CA ASP A 377 -19.16 2.84 -11.08
C ASP A 377 -19.23 1.34 -10.82
N GLU A 378 -18.09 0.66 -10.77
CA GLU A 378 -18.08 -0.72 -10.29
C GLU A 378 -18.19 -0.76 -8.78
N ARG A 379 -19.04 -1.63 -8.24
CA ARG A 379 -19.23 -1.86 -6.81
C ARG A 379 -17.99 -2.51 -6.18
N ARG A 380 -17.04 -1.71 -5.69
CA ARG A 380 -15.76 -2.18 -5.13
C ARG A 380 -15.48 -1.57 -3.76
N SER A 381 -14.94 -2.40 -2.87
CA SER A 381 -14.61 -2.03 -1.49
C SER A 381 -13.22 -1.42 -1.38
N GLY A 382 -13.01 -0.48 -0.46
CA GLY A 382 -11.71 0.19 -0.30
C GLY A 382 -10.60 -0.76 0.11
N ILE A 383 -10.87 -1.57 1.13
CA ILE A 383 -10.08 -2.76 1.48
C ILE A 383 -11.00 -3.97 1.32
N TYR A 384 -10.55 -4.95 0.56
CA TYR A 384 -11.21 -6.24 0.40
C TYR A 384 -10.23 -7.35 0.73
N VAL A 385 -10.57 -8.19 1.70
CA VAL A 385 -9.83 -9.41 2.04
C VAL A 385 -10.81 -10.57 1.98
N ALA A 386 -10.52 -11.57 1.16
CA ALA A 386 -11.31 -12.77 1.03
C ALA A 386 -10.43 -14.02 0.95
N GLY A 387 -10.93 -15.13 1.50
CA GLY A 387 -10.27 -16.43 1.47
C GLY A 387 -10.12 -17.05 2.86
N HIS A 388 -9.11 -17.90 3.02
CA HIS A 388 -8.72 -18.46 4.32
C HIS A 388 -7.62 -17.59 4.92
N VAL A 389 -7.89 -16.83 5.99
CA VAL A 389 -6.91 -15.90 6.58
C VAL A 389 -6.71 -16.09 8.08
N SER A 390 -5.47 -16.35 8.51
CA SER A 390 -5.12 -16.39 9.94
C SER A 390 -4.22 -15.21 10.33
N ASN A 391 -4.46 -14.61 11.49
CA ASN A 391 -3.73 -13.46 12.03
C ASN A 391 -3.77 -12.24 11.09
N LEU A 392 -4.99 -11.80 10.74
CA LEU A 392 -5.21 -10.59 9.95
C LEU A 392 -5.38 -9.37 10.85
N THR A 393 -4.60 -8.32 10.62
CA THR A 393 -4.79 -7.01 11.25
C THR A 393 -5.07 -5.94 10.20
N VAL A 394 -6.21 -5.28 10.29
CA VAL A 394 -6.60 -4.11 9.48
C VAL A 394 -6.80 -2.92 10.41
N THR A 395 -5.79 -2.04 10.53
CA THR A 395 -5.83 -0.97 11.55
C THR A 395 -5.36 0.40 11.09
N GLY A 396 -5.98 1.45 11.63
CA GLY A 396 -5.56 2.84 11.39
C GLY A 396 -5.74 3.33 9.96
N ASN A 397 -6.51 2.65 9.11
CA ASN A 397 -6.69 3.02 7.71
C ASN A 397 -7.72 4.16 7.59
N THR A 398 -7.52 5.07 6.63
CA THR A 398 -8.45 6.17 6.31
C THR A 398 -8.98 5.98 4.89
N LEU A 399 -10.27 5.65 4.75
CA LEU A 399 -10.89 5.29 3.48
C LEU A 399 -12.10 6.18 3.21
N SER A 400 -12.23 6.67 1.97
CA SER A 400 -13.36 7.50 1.59
C SER A 400 -13.84 7.32 0.16
N ASP A 401 -15.15 7.53 -0.03
CA ASP A 401 -15.83 7.60 -1.33
C ASP A 401 -15.88 6.30 -2.13
N TYR A 402 -15.61 5.16 -1.49
CA TYR A 402 -15.64 3.86 -2.15
C TYR A 402 -17.04 3.45 -2.63
N SER A 403 -17.08 2.89 -3.82
CA SER A 403 -18.28 2.59 -4.60
C SER A 403 -19.10 1.39 -4.11
N LEU A 404 -18.60 0.62 -3.13
CA LEU A 404 -19.36 -0.40 -2.40
C LEU A 404 -19.18 -0.25 -0.89
N HIS A 405 -18.19 -0.92 -0.29
CA HIS A 405 -17.91 -0.85 1.14
C HIS A 405 -16.63 -0.05 1.43
N GLY A 406 -16.45 0.41 2.66
CA GLY A 406 -15.14 0.90 3.07
C GLY A 406 -14.17 -0.26 3.25
N ILE A 407 -14.52 -1.20 4.12
CA ILE A 407 -13.77 -2.42 4.42
C ILE A 407 -14.73 -3.60 4.30
N GLU A 408 -14.27 -4.69 3.68
CA GLU A 408 -15.00 -5.93 3.51
C GLU A 408 -14.05 -7.09 3.78
N LEU A 409 -14.39 -7.90 4.78
CA LEU A 409 -13.65 -9.08 5.22
C LEU A 409 -14.56 -10.29 5.02
N VAL A 410 -14.15 -11.25 4.20
CA VAL A 410 -15.00 -12.37 3.74
C VAL A 410 -14.26 -13.70 3.84
N GLY A 411 -14.96 -14.77 4.18
CA GLY A 411 -14.46 -16.14 4.16
C GLY A 411 -14.14 -16.69 5.55
N ASN A 412 -13.14 -17.55 5.62
CA ASN A 412 -12.79 -18.24 6.86
C ASN A 412 -11.59 -17.56 7.50
N GLY A 413 -11.67 -17.21 8.78
CA GLY A 413 -10.56 -16.56 9.45
C GLY A 413 -10.41 -16.95 10.90
N SER A 414 -9.21 -16.70 11.41
CA SER A 414 -8.89 -16.80 12.84
C SER A 414 -7.96 -15.68 13.25
N GLY A 415 -8.18 -15.11 14.44
CA GLY A 415 -7.43 -13.96 14.91
C GLY A 415 -7.56 -12.74 13.99
N VAL A 416 -8.77 -12.44 13.51
CA VAL A 416 -9.04 -11.29 12.64
C VAL A 416 -9.30 -10.03 13.48
N VAL A 417 -8.54 -8.97 13.25
CA VAL A 417 -8.68 -7.69 13.96
C VAL A 417 -8.88 -6.55 12.97
N CYS A 418 -10.01 -5.85 13.07
CA CYS A 418 -10.33 -4.65 12.31
C CYS A 418 -10.49 -3.46 13.27
N ALA A 419 -9.43 -2.65 13.45
CA ALA A 419 -9.38 -1.68 14.53
C ALA A 419 -9.08 -0.24 14.10
N ASN A 420 -9.63 0.75 14.80
CA ASN A 420 -9.22 2.17 14.67
C ASN A 420 -9.22 2.72 13.23
N ASN A 421 -10.06 2.18 12.34
CA ASN A 421 -10.16 2.66 10.96
C ASN A 421 -11.14 3.84 10.87
N THR A 422 -10.86 4.79 9.98
CA THR A 422 -11.77 5.88 9.62
C THR A 422 -12.34 5.63 8.23
N VAL A 423 -13.64 5.36 8.15
CA VAL A 423 -14.36 5.10 6.88
C VAL A 423 -15.41 6.18 6.66
N ALA A 424 -15.39 6.84 5.50
CA ALA A 424 -16.31 7.93 5.19
C ALA A 424 -16.98 7.78 3.81
N ARG A 425 -18.30 7.97 3.78
CA ARG A 425 -19.10 8.05 2.55
C ARG A 425 -19.00 6.84 1.59
N PRO A 426 -18.93 5.58 2.06
CA PRO A 426 -19.06 4.44 1.14
C PRO A 426 -20.49 4.35 0.58
N ARG A 427 -20.61 3.84 -0.66
CA ARG A 427 -21.92 3.75 -1.36
C ARG A 427 -22.86 2.65 -0.83
N ARG A 428 -22.41 1.75 0.05
CA ARG A 428 -23.24 0.76 0.75
C ARG A 428 -22.96 0.76 2.24
N ALA A 429 -22.04 -0.07 2.73
CA ALA A 429 -21.74 -0.16 4.17
C ALA A 429 -20.37 0.41 4.52
N GLY A 430 -20.17 0.84 5.77
CA GLY A 430 -18.86 1.20 6.31
C GLY A 430 -17.91 0.01 6.30
N ILE A 431 -18.25 -0.98 7.12
CA ILE A 431 -17.48 -2.20 7.33
C ILE A 431 -18.44 -3.39 7.17
N VAL A 432 -18.03 -4.41 6.42
CA VAL A 432 -18.71 -5.72 6.33
C VAL A 432 -17.78 -6.78 6.90
N VAL A 433 -18.34 -7.61 7.78
CA VAL A 433 -17.64 -8.67 8.49
C VAL A 433 -18.38 -9.98 8.21
N ASP A 434 -17.90 -10.67 7.20
CA ASP A 434 -18.33 -12.02 6.81
C ASP A 434 -17.16 -12.99 7.02
N VAL A 435 -16.57 -12.93 8.21
CA VAL A 435 -15.46 -13.78 8.63
C VAL A 435 -15.59 -14.11 10.11
N GLU A 436 -15.29 -15.36 10.46
CA GLU A 436 -15.37 -15.87 11.83
C GLU A 436 -14.22 -15.35 12.70
N ASP A 437 -14.39 -15.41 14.03
CA ASP A 437 -13.37 -15.07 15.03
C ASP A 437 -12.75 -13.68 14.80
N ALA A 438 -13.62 -12.68 14.70
CA ALA A 438 -13.26 -11.31 14.33
C ALA A 438 -13.54 -10.30 15.45
N VAL A 439 -12.55 -9.44 15.72
CA VAL A 439 -12.68 -8.29 16.63
C VAL A 439 -12.67 -7.00 15.83
N VAL A 440 -13.77 -6.26 15.90
CA VAL A 440 -13.98 -4.99 15.19
C VAL A 440 -14.11 -3.88 16.22
N THR A 441 -13.06 -3.10 16.42
CA THR A 441 -12.96 -2.20 17.58
C THR A 441 -12.51 -0.78 17.28
N GLY A 442 -13.08 0.22 17.94
CA GLY A 442 -12.63 1.62 17.85
C GLY A 442 -12.74 2.25 16.45
N ASN A 443 -13.50 1.66 15.53
CA ASN A 443 -13.64 2.19 14.18
C ASN A 443 -14.57 3.41 14.15
N ARG A 444 -14.26 4.38 13.30
CA ARG A 444 -15.12 5.54 13.01
C ARG A 444 -15.70 5.41 11.61
N VAL A 445 -17.00 5.13 11.52
CA VAL A 445 -17.75 5.08 10.27
C VAL A 445 -18.63 6.31 10.15
N SER A 446 -18.64 6.96 8.98
CA SER A 446 -19.47 8.15 8.76
C SER A 446 -20.12 8.19 7.38
N ARG A 447 -21.41 8.55 7.37
CA ARG A 447 -22.23 8.73 6.16
C ARG A 447 -22.24 7.55 5.17
N PRO A 448 -22.30 6.28 5.60
CA PRO A 448 -22.54 5.19 4.67
C PRO A 448 -23.96 5.31 4.09
N ARG A 449 -24.13 4.95 2.81
CA ARG A 449 -25.44 5.04 2.15
C ARG A 449 -26.44 3.96 2.56
N ARG A 450 -26.02 2.96 3.33
CA ARG A 450 -26.89 1.94 3.91
C ARG A 450 -26.51 1.72 5.38
N ASP A 451 -25.53 0.86 5.65
CA ASP A 451 -25.23 0.39 7.02
C ASP A 451 -23.89 0.93 7.54
N GLY A 452 -23.79 1.18 8.84
CA GLY A 452 -22.51 1.49 9.48
C GLY A 452 -21.57 0.30 9.45
N ILE A 453 -21.91 -0.71 10.22
CA ILE A 453 -21.20 -1.99 10.30
C ILE A 453 -22.24 -3.09 10.04
N ALA A 454 -21.94 -4.01 9.13
CA ALA A 454 -22.74 -5.19 8.86
C ALA A 454 -21.95 -6.45 9.26
N VAL A 455 -22.59 -7.37 9.97
CA VAL A 455 -22.02 -8.65 10.39
C VAL A 455 -22.87 -9.76 9.80
N GLU A 456 -22.20 -10.65 9.07
CA GLU A 456 -22.83 -11.77 8.35
C GLU A 456 -22.26 -13.13 8.80
N SER A 457 -21.35 -13.14 9.79
CA SER A 457 -20.65 -14.33 10.28
C SER A 457 -20.79 -14.53 11.80
N THR A 458 -20.14 -15.57 12.31
CA THR A 458 -20.25 -16.06 13.69
C THR A 458 -19.01 -15.68 14.53
N ASP A 459 -19.16 -15.59 15.86
CA ASP A 459 -18.05 -15.32 16.79
C ASP A 459 -17.37 -13.95 16.52
N VAL A 460 -18.19 -12.90 16.38
CA VAL A 460 -17.73 -11.55 16.07
C VAL A 460 -17.93 -10.60 17.26
N SER A 461 -16.89 -9.87 17.64
CA SER A 461 -16.94 -8.83 18.68
C SER A 461 -16.88 -7.42 18.08
N LEU A 462 -17.92 -6.62 18.27
CA LEU A 462 -17.99 -5.20 17.88
C LEU A 462 -17.85 -4.30 19.11
N LEU A 463 -16.66 -3.74 19.34
CA LEU A 463 -16.33 -3.04 20.58
C LEU A 463 -16.07 -1.54 20.37
N GLY A 464 -16.82 -0.66 21.04
CA GLY A 464 -16.48 0.76 21.11
C GLY A 464 -16.44 1.51 19.77
N ASN A 465 -17.17 1.04 18.75
CA ASN A 465 -17.18 1.68 17.43
C ASN A 465 -18.07 2.93 17.42
N ALA A 466 -17.72 3.90 16.58
CA ALA A 466 -18.47 5.15 16.39
C ALA A 466 -19.06 5.23 14.98
N VAL A 467 -20.38 5.09 14.86
CA VAL A 467 -21.13 5.17 13.59
C VAL A 467 -21.94 6.46 13.55
N ASN A 468 -21.75 7.29 12.52
CA ASN A 468 -22.45 8.58 12.41
C ASN A 468 -23.15 8.74 11.06
N ASN A 469 -24.44 9.08 11.09
CA ASN A 469 -25.30 9.32 9.93
C ASN A 469 -25.37 8.14 8.93
N PRO A 470 -25.56 6.88 9.36
CA PRO A 470 -25.90 5.83 8.42
C PRO A 470 -27.31 6.06 7.87
N ARG A 471 -27.53 5.80 6.58
CA ARG A 471 -28.85 6.02 5.97
C ARG A 471 -29.91 5.05 6.51
N ALA A 472 -29.53 3.79 6.75
CA ALA A 472 -30.42 2.74 7.22
C ALA A 472 -30.07 2.34 8.66
N VAL A 473 -29.10 1.44 8.84
CA VAL A 473 -28.79 0.83 10.14
C VAL A 473 -27.41 1.26 10.64
N GLY A 474 -27.26 1.54 11.93
CA GLY A 474 -25.95 1.74 12.54
C GLY A 474 -25.11 0.47 12.57
N ILE A 475 -25.61 -0.56 13.25
CA ILE A 475 -25.05 -1.91 13.29
C ILE A 475 -26.13 -2.89 12.84
N HIS A 476 -25.87 -3.64 11.76
CA HIS A 476 -26.74 -4.70 11.28
C HIS A 476 -26.08 -6.06 11.54
N ILE A 477 -26.74 -6.91 12.31
CA ILE A 477 -26.34 -8.30 12.57
C ILE A 477 -27.34 -9.17 11.80
N SER A 478 -26.89 -9.84 10.74
CA SER A 478 -27.79 -10.57 9.83
C SER A 478 -28.26 -11.90 10.43
N GLU A 479 -29.25 -12.52 9.77
CA GLU A 479 -29.80 -13.83 10.14
C GLU A 479 -28.76 -14.97 10.16
N ALA A 480 -27.69 -14.84 9.37
CA ALA A 480 -26.61 -15.83 9.30
C ALA A 480 -25.65 -15.73 10.50
N ALA A 481 -25.62 -14.56 11.17
CA ALA A 481 -24.69 -14.28 12.25
C ALA A 481 -25.13 -14.95 13.57
N LYS A 482 -24.15 -15.46 14.31
CA LYS A 482 -24.34 -16.07 15.64
C LYS A 482 -23.27 -15.62 16.60
N ARG A 483 -23.57 -15.60 17.91
CA ARG A 483 -22.59 -15.29 18.96
C ARG A 483 -21.87 -13.96 18.72
N VAL A 484 -22.61 -12.95 18.27
CA VAL A 484 -22.08 -11.61 18.01
C VAL A 484 -22.21 -10.76 19.27
N SER A 485 -21.11 -10.15 19.72
CA SER A 485 -21.09 -9.24 20.87
C SER A 485 -20.89 -7.80 20.44
N ALA A 486 -21.94 -6.96 20.47
CA ALA A 486 -21.89 -5.54 20.15
C ALA A 486 -21.92 -4.68 21.43
N ILE A 487 -20.74 -4.30 21.93
CA ILE A 487 -20.57 -3.67 23.24
C ILE A 487 -20.01 -2.24 23.13
N GLY A 488 -20.63 -1.28 23.83
CA GLY A 488 -20.09 0.08 24.02
C GLY A 488 -20.08 0.95 22.76
N ASN A 489 -20.87 0.59 21.74
CA ASN A 489 -20.88 1.29 20.46
C ASN A 489 -21.63 2.63 20.56
N ARG A 490 -21.20 3.64 19.80
CA ARG A 490 -21.82 4.97 19.74
C ARG A 490 -22.42 5.20 18.35
N ILE A 491 -23.73 5.34 18.28
CA ILE A 491 -24.45 5.44 17.01
C ILE A 491 -25.27 6.73 16.98
N ARG A 492 -25.13 7.53 15.94
CA ARG A 492 -25.86 8.81 15.80
C ARG A 492 -26.56 8.92 14.47
N ASN A 493 -27.77 9.50 14.49
CA ASN A 493 -28.56 9.82 13.30
C ASN A 493 -28.78 8.61 12.38
N ALA A 494 -29.13 7.47 12.97
CA ALA A 494 -29.46 6.24 12.25
C ALA A 494 -30.98 6.02 12.29
N SER A 495 -31.57 5.56 11.18
CA SER A 495 -33.00 5.19 11.18
C SER A 495 -33.27 4.03 12.16
N GLN A 496 -32.35 3.06 12.17
CA GLN A 496 -32.24 2.03 13.20
C GLN A 496 -30.82 2.09 13.76
N ALA A 497 -30.68 2.20 15.08
CA ALA A 497 -29.36 2.15 15.72
C ALA A 497 -28.74 0.78 15.52
N VAL A 498 -29.45 -0.27 15.96
CA VAL A 498 -29.01 -1.65 15.89
C VAL A 498 -30.17 -2.50 15.38
N SER A 499 -29.91 -3.36 14.39
CA SER A 499 -30.84 -4.40 13.92
C SER A 499 -30.19 -5.75 14.15
N VAL A 500 -30.85 -6.62 14.92
CA VAL A 500 -30.35 -7.96 15.28
C VAL A 500 -31.30 -9.01 14.72
N ASP A 501 -30.94 -9.57 13.56
CA ASP A 501 -31.67 -10.67 12.93
C ASP A 501 -31.02 -12.04 13.26
N GLY A 502 -29.77 -12.01 13.75
CA GLY A 502 -29.01 -13.17 14.17
C GLY A 502 -29.44 -13.76 15.52
N LYS A 503 -28.72 -14.80 15.94
CA LYS A 503 -29.02 -15.58 17.16
C LYS A 503 -27.87 -15.54 18.16
N GLU A 504 -28.17 -15.75 19.44
CA GLU A 504 -27.16 -15.80 20.51
C GLU A 504 -26.31 -14.52 20.58
N CYS A 505 -26.87 -13.36 20.19
CA CYS A 505 -26.16 -12.10 20.12
C CYS A 505 -26.29 -11.30 21.42
N VAL A 506 -25.25 -10.57 21.79
CA VAL A 506 -25.24 -9.67 22.95
C VAL A 506 -25.10 -8.24 22.47
N VAL A 507 -26.05 -7.37 22.78
CA VAL A 507 -25.94 -5.92 22.54
C VAL A 507 -25.99 -5.18 23.85
N ALA A 508 -24.86 -4.57 24.22
CA ALA A 508 -24.66 -3.98 25.54
C ALA A 508 -24.03 -2.60 25.53
N GLY A 509 -24.43 -1.71 26.43
CA GLY A 509 -23.77 -0.41 26.62
C GLY A 509 -23.79 0.49 25.38
N THR A 510 -24.64 0.21 24.40
CA THR A 510 -24.70 0.98 23.14
C THR A 510 -25.42 2.29 23.39
N VAL A 511 -24.80 3.40 22.96
CA VAL A 511 -25.35 4.76 23.09
C VAL A 511 -25.84 5.22 21.73
N ALA A 512 -27.16 5.28 21.55
CA ALA A 512 -27.81 5.74 20.33
C ALA A 512 -29.05 6.60 20.62
N PRO A 513 -28.88 7.86 21.05
CA PRO A 513 -29.97 8.69 21.58
C PRO A 513 -31.08 8.98 20.55
N ASP A 514 -30.82 8.81 19.25
CA ASP A 514 -31.77 9.13 18.19
C ASP A 514 -32.19 7.92 17.35
N GLY A 515 -31.73 6.72 17.70
CA GLY A 515 -32.01 5.50 16.93
C GLY A 515 -32.94 4.53 17.65
N ILE A 516 -33.29 3.46 16.95
CA ILE A 516 -34.14 2.36 17.43
C ILE A 516 -33.32 1.07 17.49
N LEU A 517 -33.55 0.24 18.50
CA LEU A 517 -33.07 -1.14 18.52
C LEU A 517 -34.21 -2.03 18.02
N ALA A 518 -33.93 -2.85 17.00
CA ALA A 518 -34.88 -3.80 16.43
C ALA A 518 -34.30 -5.22 16.45
N GLU A 519 -35.18 -6.19 16.67
CA GLU A 519 -34.87 -7.62 16.53
C GLU A 519 -35.73 -8.21 15.42
N GLY A 520 -35.14 -9.07 14.60
CA GLY A 520 -35.83 -9.81 13.55
C GLY A 520 -36.79 -10.86 14.12
N PRO A 521 -37.78 -11.32 13.34
CA PRO A 521 -38.78 -12.31 13.81
C PRO A 521 -38.19 -13.67 14.17
N ASP A 522 -37.02 -14.01 13.61
CA ASP A 522 -36.31 -15.26 13.83
C ASP A 522 -35.11 -15.12 14.79
N ALA A 523 -34.93 -13.93 15.36
CA ALA A 523 -33.97 -13.68 16.42
C ALA A 523 -34.29 -14.58 17.63
N ASP A 524 -33.29 -15.30 18.12
CA ASP A 524 -33.44 -16.17 19.29
C ASP A 524 -32.22 -16.04 20.18
N GLN A 525 -32.45 -16.09 21.49
CA GLN A 525 -31.41 -16.09 22.52
C GLN A 525 -30.53 -14.84 22.56
N ASN A 526 -31.02 -13.71 22.03
CA ASN A 526 -30.30 -12.46 22.13
C ASN A 526 -30.45 -11.83 23.52
N ILE A 527 -29.40 -11.13 23.96
CA ILE A 527 -29.37 -10.41 25.23
C ILE A 527 -29.13 -8.94 24.94
N LEU A 528 -30.08 -8.10 25.35
CA LEU A 528 -30.04 -6.65 25.13
C LEU A 528 -30.07 -5.94 26.49
N PHE A 529 -28.98 -5.28 26.90
CA PHE A 529 -28.92 -4.64 28.23
C PHE A 529 -28.09 -3.35 28.25
N GLY A 530 -28.38 -2.46 29.22
CA GLY A 530 -27.58 -1.25 29.44
C GLY A 530 -27.48 -0.28 28.25
N ASN A 531 -28.42 -0.36 27.29
CA ASN A 531 -28.39 0.44 26.08
C ASN A 531 -29.12 1.78 26.28
N LEU A 532 -28.48 2.90 25.93
CA LEU A 532 -29.10 4.23 25.93
C LEU A 532 -29.64 4.53 24.53
N ILE A 533 -30.84 4.01 24.24
CA ILE A 533 -31.49 4.11 22.92
C ILE A 533 -32.93 4.63 23.12
N ARG A 534 -33.39 5.55 22.27
CA ARG A 534 -34.81 5.97 22.30
C ARG A 534 -35.68 4.77 21.95
N SER A 535 -36.36 4.19 22.94
CA SER A 535 -37.27 3.08 22.71
C SER A 535 -38.50 3.54 21.92
N ARG A 536 -38.44 3.43 20.59
CA ARG A 536 -39.64 3.37 19.76
C ARG A 536 -39.59 2.06 19.00
N ALA A 537 -40.00 0.97 19.65
CA ALA A 537 -40.16 -0.33 19.00
C ALA A 537 -41.09 -0.16 17.79
N VAL A 538 -40.63 -0.53 16.59
CA VAL A 538 -41.41 -0.43 15.35
C VAL A 538 -41.96 -1.82 15.01
N ARG A 539 -43.30 -1.88 15.04
CA ARG A 539 -44.24 -2.93 14.60
C ARG A 539 -43.72 -3.92 13.53
N GLY A 540 -43.85 -5.21 13.83
CA GLY A 540 -43.76 -6.34 12.89
C GLY A 540 -44.16 -7.68 13.53
N GLN A 541 -43.87 -7.84 14.81
CA GLN A 541 -44.64 -8.64 15.75
C GLN A 541 -45.04 -7.71 16.90
N GLU A 542 -46.15 -7.97 17.61
CA GLU A 542 -46.46 -7.23 18.83
C GLU A 542 -45.42 -7.56 19.93
N THR A 543 -44.19 -7.08 19.82
CA THR A 543 -43.49 -6.60 21.03
C THR A 543 -44.18 -5.30 21.41
N THR A 544 -45.34 -5.48 22.02
CA THR A 544 -46.04 -4.48 22.78
C THR A 544 -44.98 -3.75 23.60
N VAL A 545 -44.97 -2.41 23.55
CA VAL A 545 -44.55 -1.64 24.72
C VAL A 545 -45.60 -1.97 25.78
N VAL A 546 -45.55 -3.18 26.37
CA VAL A 546 -46.50 -3.55 27.42
C VAL A 546 -46.02 -2.73 28.61
N GLY A 547 -46.87 -1.84 29.08
CA GLY A 547 -46.92 -1.52 30.50
C GLY A 547 -47.37 -2.74 31.33
N GLY A 548 -46.84 -3.93 31.05
CA GLY A 548 -47.32 -5.22 31.56
C GLY A 548 -46.41 -6.41 31.23
N GLY A 549 -45.11 -6.16 31.03
CA GLY A 549 -44.10 -7.20 31.27
C GLY A 549 -43.83 -7.25 32.76
N GLU A 550 -43.55 -8.43 33.30
CA GLU A 550 -43.17 -8.57 34.70
C GLU A 550 -41.91 -7.73 34.95
N ARG A 551 -42.01 -6.81 35.91
CA ARG A 551 -40.88 -5.99 36.35
C ARG A 551 -40.37 -6.57 37.64
N HIS A 552 -39.18 -7.14 37.58
CA HIS A 552 -38.48 -7.66 38.73
C HIS A 552 -37.40 -6.67 39.12
N ALA A 553 -37.51 -6.08 40.30
CA ALA A 553 -36.38 -5.40 40.92
C ALA A 553 -35.45 -6.47 41.47
N VAL A 554 -34.23 -6.52 40.95
CA VAL A 554 -33.26 -7.57 41.26
C VAL A 554 -32.05 -6.88 41.86
N THR A 555 -31.68 -7.31 43.07
CA THR A 555 -30.37 -7.02 43.63
C THR A 555 -29.50 -8.22 43.33
N VAL A 556 -28.45 -8.00 42.55
CA VAL A 556 -27.43 -9.01 42.32
C VAL A 556 -26.42 -8.88 43.44
N ASP A 557 -26.27 -9.94 44.22
CA ASP A 557 -25.34 -10.00 45.36
C ASP A 557 -24.32 -11.09 45.08
N GLY A 558 -23.04 -10.79 45.24
CA GLY A 558 -21.95 -11.72 44.86
C GLY A 558 -21.84 -12.02 43.36
N GLY A 559 -22.50 -11.22 42.50
CA GLY A 559 -22.47 -11.36 41.05
C GLY A 559 -23.39 -12.43 40.49
N GLU A 560 -24.33 -12.98 41.27
CA GLU A 560 -25.40 -13.85 40.78
C GLU A 560 -26.77 -13.40 41.32
N ALA A 561 -27.81 -13.58 40.52
CA ALA A 561 -29.19 -13.41 40.94
C ALA A 561 -30.09 -14.37 40.17
N VAL A 562 -31.19 -14.83 40.79
CA VAL A 562 -32.20 -15.61 40.08
C VAL A 562 -33.49 -14.81 40.05
N VAL A 563 -34.02 -14.62 38.85
CA VAL A 563 -35.31 -13.99 38.62
C VAL A 563 -36.31 -15.10 38.32
N ALA A 564 -37.16 -15.41 39.29
CA ALA A 564 -38.30 -16.29 39.06
C ALA A 564 -39.38 -15.53 38.28
N PHE A 565 -40.00 -16.20 37.31
CA PHE A 565 -41.10 -15.63 36.55
C PHE A 565 -42.43 -15.88 37.26
N GLU A 566 -43.35 -14.92 37.20
CA GLU A 566 -44.69 -15.03 37.78
C GLU A 566 -45.54 -16.06 37.04
N ARG A 567 -45.18 -16.39 35.80
CA ARG A 567 -45.79 -17.46 35.00
C ARG A 567 -44.76 -18.27 34.23
N ARG A 568 -45.17 -19.47 33.84
CA ARG A 568 -44.42 -20.35 32.94
C ARG A 568 -44.50 -19.82 31.50
N TYR A 569 -43.39 -19.84 30.78
CA TYR A 569 -43.35 -19.53 29.36
C TYR A 569 -43.00 -20.77 28.55
N GLN A 570 -43.87 -21.16 27.62
CA GLN A 570 -43.62 -22.29 26.70
C GLN A 570 -42.55 -21.97 25.65
N ARG A 571 -42.29 -20.69 25.42
CA ARG A 571 -41.22 -20.18 24.55
C ARG A 571 -40.26 -19.35 25.38
N LYS A 572 -39.01 -19.24 24.95
CA LYS A 572 -37.98 -18.44 25.63
C LYS A 572 -38.46 -16.98 25.63
N PRO A 573 -38.73 -16.36 26.80
CA PRO A 573 -39.14 -14.97 26.82
C PRO A 573 -37.92 -14.07 26.54
N THR A 574 -38.15 -12.84 26.11
CA THR A 574 -37.10 -11.85 25.86
C THR A 574 -36.79 -11.07 27.13
N LEU A 575 -35.51 -10.85 27.45
CA LEU A 575 -35.08 -10.17 28.66
C LEU A 575 -34.55 -8.77 28.34
N SER A 576 -35.03 -7.75 29.04
CA SER A 576 -34.41 -6.41 29.04
C SER A 576 -33.94 -6.07 30.46
N VAL A 577 -32.63 -5.93 30.64
CA VAL A 577 -32.03 -5.53 31.93
C VAL A 577 -31.63 -4.06 31.87
N HIS A 578 -32.20 -3.27 32.78
CA HIS A 578 -31.79 -1.89 33.01
C HIS A 578 -31.00 -1.82 34.32
N SER A 579 -29.73 -1.45 34.24
CA SER A 579 -28.90 -1.08 35.38
C SER A 579 -28.29 0.29 35.09
N ASP A 580 -28.04 1.07 36.14
CA ASP A 580 -27.35 2.36 36.03
C ASP A 580 -25.86 2.17 35.75
N ASP A 581 -25.32 0.96 36.02
CA ASP A 581 -23.92 0.62 35.83
C ASP A 581 -23.72 -0.22 34.55
N PRO A 582 -22.70 0.08 33.72
CA PRO A 582 -22.37 -0.68 32.52
C PRO A 582 -21.62 -1.97 32.88
N ILE A 583 -22.36 -2.99 33.31
CA ILE A 583 -21.80 -4.27 33.78
C ILE A 583 -22.18 -5.40 32.82
N LEU A 584 -21.34 -6.43 32.64
CA LEU A 584 -21.60 -7.56 31.74
C LEU A 584 -22.54 -8.57 32.41
N TRP A 585 -23.61 -8.97 31.71
CA TRP A 585 -24.58 -9.94 32.22
C TRP A 585 -24.53 -11.23 31.40
N SER A 586 -24.46 -12.39 32.06
CA SER A 586 -24.87 -13.68 31.48
C SER A 586 -26.26 -14.06 31.97
N ALA A 587 -26.98 -14.86 31.19
CA ALA A 587 -28.35 -15.27 31.49
C ALA A 587 -28.52 -16.77 31.25
N ASP A 588 -28.65 -17.54 32.33
CA ASP A 588 -28.91 -18.97 32.34
C ASP A 588 -30.39 -19.23 32.61
N TRP A 589 -31.08 -19.80 31.63
CA TRP A 589 -32.53 -19.97 31.69
C TRP A 589 -32.91 -21.13 32.60
N VAL A 590 -33.74 -20.86 33.61
CA VAL A 590 -34.26 -21.87 34.52
C VAL A 590 -35.51 -22.47 33.89
N ARG A 591 -35.50 -23.80 33.72
CA ARG A 591 -36.64 -24.55 33.18
C ARG A 591 -37.23 -25.50 34.20
N ASP A 592 -38.55 -25.65 34.15
CA ASP A 592 -39.30 -26.66 34.90
C ASP A 592 -40.37 -27.26 33.98
N ASP A 593 -40.36 -28.59 33.84
CA ASP A 593 -41.21 -29.35 32.91
C ASP A 593 -41.18 -28.82 31.46
N GLY A 594 -40.00 -28.41 31.00
CA GLY A 594 -39.78 -27.89 29.64
C GLY A 594 -40.10 -26.40 29.45
N ASP A 595 -40.92 -25.82 30.33
CA ASP A 595 -41.25 -24.39 30.34
C ASP A 595 -40.14 -23.55 30.98
N TYR A 596 -40.01 -22.30 30.55
CA TYR A 596 -39.14 -21.31 31.18
C TYR A 596 -39.84 -20.71 32.41
N VAL A 597 -39.22 -20.87 33.58
CA VAL A 597 -39.77 -20.44 34.88
C VAL A 597 -38.91 -19.41 35.59
N GLY A 598 -37.75 -19.09 35.04
CA GLY A 598 -36.89 -18.02 35.54
C GLY A 598 -35.63 -17.83 34.71
N VAL A 599 -34.77 -16.94 35.16
CA VAL A 599 -33.43 -16.73 34.61
C VAL A 599 -32.45 -16.47 35.75
N GLY A 600 -31.38 -17.25 35.79
CA GLY A 600 -30.16 -16.94 36.53
C GLY A 600 -29.39 -15.87 35.77
N LEU A 601 -29.04 -14.80 36.45
CA LEU A 601 -28.28 -13.68 35.94
C LEU A 601 -26.94 -13.68 36.66
N SER A 602 -25.84 -13.75 35.92
CA SER A 602 -24.52 -13.49 36.50
C SER A 602 -24.00 -12.16 35.99
N VAL A 603 -23.40 -11.38 36.89
CA VAL A 603 -22.99 -10.01 36.67
C VAL A 603 -21.51 -9.87 36.96
N VAL A 604 -20.75 -9.51 35.94
CA VAL A 604 -19.32 -9.32 36.04
C VAL A 604 -18.87 -7.99 35.45
N ASP A 605 -17.86 -7.37 36.06
CA ASP A 605 -17.25 -6.14 35.54
C ASP A 605 -16.47 -6.40 34.22
N SER A 606 -15.83 -5.35 33.70
CA SER A 606 -15.00 -5.46 32.49
C SER A 606 -13.80 -6.40 32.64
N ASN A 607 -13.43 -6.81 33.85
CA ASN A 607 -12.37 -7.77 34.15
C ASN A 607 -12.92 -9.16 34.49
N GLN A 608 -14.19 -9.44 34.22
CA GLN A 608 -14.88 -10.68 34.59
C GLN A 608 -14.94 -10.95 36.10
N THR A 609 -14.82 -9.90 36.94
CA THR A 609 -14.98 -10.05 38.39
C THR A 609 -16.46 -9.92 38.75
N PRO A 610 -17.03 -10.85 39.54
CA PRO A 610 -18.40 -10.75 40.03
C PRO A 610 -18.62 -9.43 40.76
N VAL A 611 -19.68 -8.69 40.42
CA VAL A 611 -20.01 -7.43 41.08
C VAL A 611 -21.47 -7.41 41.50
N SER A 612 -21.72 -6.75 42.64
CA SER A 612 -23.07 -6.54 43.14
C SER A 612 -23.66 -5.27 42.53
N THR A 613 -24.87 -5.33 42.01
CA THR A 613 -25.55 -4.18 41.42
C THR A 613 -27.07 -4.31 41.54
N ALA A 614 -27.75 -3.17 41.57
CA ALA A 614 -29.20 -3.14 41.43
C ALA A 614 -29.56 -3.07 39.94
N ALA A 615 -30.53 -3.87 39.54
CA ALA A 615 -31.07 -3.85 38.19
C ALA A 615 -32.60 -4.00 38.20
N THR A 616 -33.23 -3.45 37.18
CA THR A 616 -34.61 -3.77 36.84
C THR A 616 -34.61 -4.71 35.66
N VAL A 617 -35.12 -5.91 35.87
CA VAL A 617 -35.28 -6.94 34.85
C VAL A 617 -36.72 -6.89 34.35
N LYS A 618 -36.89 -6.73 33.04
CA LYS A 618 -38.18 -6.84 32.36
C LYS A 618 -38.21 -8.10 31.53
N VAL A 619 -39.22 -8.91 31.77
CA VAL A 619 -39.50 -10.13 30.99
C VAL A 619 -40.60 -9.80 29.99
N HIS A 620 -40.31 -10.02 28.71
CA HIS A 620 -41.20 -9.76 27.58
C HIS A 620 -41.63 -11.10 26.97
N THR A 621 -42.93 -11.23 26.69
CA THR A 621 -43.49 -12.35 25.89
C THR A 621 -43.30 -12.17 24.41
#